data_AF-A0A7W9NLC9-F1
#
_entry.id   AF-A0A7W9NLC9-F1
#
_cell.length_a   1.000
_cell.length_b   1.000
_cell.length_c   1.000
_cell.angle_alpha   90.00
_cell.angle_beta   90.00
_cell.angle_gamma   90.00
#
_symmetry.space_group_name_H-M   'P 1'
#
loop_
_entity.id
_entity.type
_entity.pdbx_description
1 polymer ?
#
loop_
_entity_poly.entity_id
_entity_poly.type
_entity_poly.pdbx_seq_one_letter_code
_entity_poly.pdbx_strand_id
1 'polypeptide(L)'
;MVNNRTYIDPEGMRGSATHIGGLVDDLTPFHAVSAIQTKSGNFPAAHWLDGVIAQRGQGTFQHGQGLHLVCHDINDGLHGVVDTFEQTDDSNADGLDRSVFHEVNATRLKSWQDTQESADVNRDA
;
A
#
# COMPACT_ATOMS: atom_id res chain seq x y z
N MET A 1 -4.79 12.74 26.23
CA MET A 1 -4.66 11.53 25.40
C MET A 1 -5.06 11.90 23.99
N VAL A 2 -4.10 11.93 23.06
CA VAL A 2 -4.38 12.17 21.64
C VAL A 2 -5.03 10.90 21.11
N ASN A 3 -6.30 10.98 20.72
CA ASN A 3 -7.03 9.89 20.08
C ASN A 3 -6.43 9.71 18.68
N ASN A 4 -5.42 8.84 18.56
CA ASN A 4 -4.84 8.48 17.28
C ASN A 4 -5.81 7.51 16.59
N ARG A 5 -6.93 8.03 16.08
CA ARG A 5 -7.81 7.27 15.19
C ARG A 5 -7.08 7.19 13.86
N THR A 6 -6.51 6.02 13.58
CA THR A 6 -5.92 5.69 12.28
C THR A 6 -7.05 5.61 11.27
N TYR A 7 -7.51 6.76 10.79
CA TYR A 7 -8.38 6.83 9.62
C TYR A 7 -7.49 6.65 8.39
N ILE A 8 -7.75 5.60 7.63
CA ILE A 8 -7.15 5.37 6.32
C ILE A 8 -8.25 5.54 5.29
N ASP A 9 -7.91 6.23 4.21
CA ASP A 9 -8.70 6.31 2.98
C ASP A 9 -8.05 5.35 1.97
N PRO A 10 -8.55 4.10 1.85
CA PRO A 10 -7.99 3.09 0.95
C PRO A 10 -7.90 3.57 -0.50
N GLU A 11 -8.96 4.21 -0.98
CA GLU A 11 -9.07 4.68 -2.35
C GLU A 11 -8.13 5.86 -2.60
N GLY A 12 -8.07 6.82 -1.68
CA GLY A 12 -7.10 7.92 -1.75
C GLY A 12 -5.65 7.45 -1.75
N MET A 13 -5.35 6.41 -0.96
CA MET A 13 -4.01 5.83 -0.89
C MET A 13 -3.66 5.03 -2.17
N ARG A 14 -4.58 4.21 -2.69
CA ARG A 14 -4.41 3.50 -3.99
C ARG A 14 -4.24 4.47 -5.16
N GLY A 15 -5.03 5.54 -5.18
CA GLY A 15 -4.93 6.59 -6.20
C GLY A 15 -3.59 7.33 -6.15
N SER A 16 -3.09 7.60 -4.94
CA SER A 16 -1.77 8.21 -4.75
C SER A 16 -0.65 7.26 -5.14
N ALA A 17 -0.75 5.97 -4.77
CA ALA A 17 0.21 4.93 -5.12
C ALA A 17 0.35 4.79 -6.63
N THR A 18 -0.79 4.68 -7.33
CA THR A 18 -0.84 4.57 -8.80
C THR A 18 -0.21 5.80 -9.47
N HIS A 19 -0.52 7.01 -8.98
CA HIS A 19 0.10 8.23 -9.51
C HIS A 19 1.61 8.23 -9.33
N ILE A 20 2.10 7.86 -8.14
CA ILE A 20 3.54 7.84 -7.83
C ILE A 20 4.26 6.81 -8.69
N GLY A 21 3.70 5.60 -8.82
CA GLY A 21 4.23 4.55 -9.69
C GLY A 21 4.39 5.02 -11.13
N GLY A 22 3.35 5.66 -11.67
CA GLY A 22 3.33 6.14 -13.05
C GLY A 22 4.17 7.38 -13.37
N LEU A 23 4.81 8.02 -12.38
CA LEU A 23 5.57 9.27 -12.61
C LEU A 23 6.74 9.09 -13.58
N VAL A 24 7.34 7.90 -13.61
CA VAL A 24 8.58 7.63 -14.36
C VAL A 24 8.46 6.35 -15.20
N ASP A 25 7.24 6.02 -15.65
CA ASP A 25 7.01 4.86 -16.55
C ASP A 25 7.66 5.06 -17.92
N ASP A 26 7.65 6.31 -18.41
CA ASP A 26 8.30 6.66 -19.66
C ASP A 26 9.77 7.03 -19.45
N LEU A 27 10.65 6.05 -19.67
CA LEU A 27 12.09 6.24 -19.68
C LEU A 27 12.66 6.73 -21.03
N THR A 28 11.82 6.91 -22.05
CA THR A 28 12.24 7.33 -23.40
C THR A 28 13.06 8.62 -23.39
N PRO A 29 12.69 9.68 -22.64
CA PRO A 29 13.48 10.90 -22.58
C PRO A 29 14.89 10.67 -22.02
N PHE A 30 15.02 9.84 -20.99
CA PHE A 30 16.31 9.50 -20.39
C PHE A 30 17.18 8.68 -21.36
N HIS A 31 16.56 7.73 -22.07
CA HIS A 31 17.25 6.95 -23.10
C HIS A 31 17.74 7.85 -24.25
N ALA A 32 16.91 8.79 -24.71
CA ALA A 32 17.29 9.75 -25.75
C ALA A 32 18.50 10.60 -25.35
N VAL A 33 18.58 11.02 -24.08
CA VAL A 33 19.73 11.77 -23.55
C VAL A 33 21.01 10.92 -23.53
N SER A 34 20.91 9.63 -23.15
CA SER A 34 22.06 8.71 -23.20
C SER A 34 22.56 8.42 -24.62
N ALA A 35 21.70 8.56 -25.63
CA ALA A 35 22.01 8.27 -27.02
C ALA A 35 22.55 9.48 -27.81
N ILE A 36 22.74 10.65 -27.17
CA ILE A 36 23.25 11.84 -27.83
C ILE A 36 24.66 11.58 -28.37
N GLN A 37 24.80 11.69 -29.69
CA GLN A 37 26.09 11.70 -30.36
C GLN A 37 26.47 13.14 -30.71
N THR A 38 27.60 13.58 -30.20
CA THR A 38 28.20 14.86 -30.55
C THR A 38 29.24 14.67 -31.66
N LYS A 39 29.37 15.67 -32.53
CA LYS A 39 30.39 15.71 -33.59
C LYS A 39 31.36 16.85 -33.29
N SER A 40 32.12 16.71 -32.20
CA SER A 40 32.96 17.78 -31.67
C SER A 40 34.25 18.03 -32.47
N GLY A 41 34.53 17.21 -33.50
CA GLY A 41 35.72 17.31 -34.35
C GLY A 41 36.80 16.30 -33.97
N ASN A 42 37.92 16.27 -34.71
CA ASN A 42 38.99 15.27 -34.52
C ASN A 42 40.23 15.85 -33.82
N PHE A 43 40.05 16.35 -32.59
CA PHE A 43 41.15 16.81 -31.74
C PHE A 43 40.98 16.28 -30.31
N PRO A 44 42.05 16.16 -29.50
CA PRO A 44 41.98 15.48 -28.19
C PRO A 44 40.91 16.04 -27.24
N ALA A 45 40.73 17.37 -27.20
CA ALA A 45 39.71 17.98 -26.37
C ALA A 45 38.26 17.68 -26.85
N ALA A 46 38.04 17.50 -28.15
CA ALA A 46 36.75 17.10 -28.70
C ALA A 46 36.37 15.68 -28.27
N HIS A 47 37.31 14.73 -28.39
CA HIS A 47 37.11 13.35 -27.93
C HIS A 47 36.83 13.28 -26.42
N TRP A 48 37.52 14.10 -25.63
CA TRP A 48 37.25 14.20 -24.20
C TRP A 48 35.84 14.74 -23.91
N LEU A 49 35.40 15.80 -24.61
CA LEU A 49 34.04 16.35 -24.48
C LEU A 49 32.97 15.32 -24.85
N ASP A 50 33.16 14.60 -25.95
CA ASP A 50 32.24 13.54 -26.40
C ASP A 50 32.13 12.43 -25.34
N GLY A 51 33.26 12.04 -24.73
CA GLY A 51 33.29 11.09 -23.62
C GLY A 51 32.56 11.59 -22.37
N VAL A 52 32.73 12.86 -22.00
CA VAL A 52 32.02 13.46 -20.85
C VAL A 52 30.51 13.50 -21.08
N ILE A 53 30.07 13.84 -22.30
CA ILE A 53 28.65 13.88 -22.64
C ILE A 53 28.06 12.47 -22.59
N ALA A 54 28.73 11.47 -23.17
CA ALA A 54 28.30 10.08 -23.12
C ALA A 54 28.20 9.56 -21.66
N GLN A 55 29.18 9.84 -20.81
CA GLN A 55 29.16 9.45 -19.40
C GLN A 55 28.00 10.10 -18.64
N ARG A 56 27.76 11.40 -18.86
CA ARG A 56 26.65 12.12 -18.23
C ARG A 56 25.30 11.60 -18.70
N GLY A 57 25.15 11.36 -20.00
CA GLY A 57 23.93 10.80 -20.56
C GLY A 57 23.61 9.42 -19.99
N GLN A 58 24.62 8.55 -19.90
CA GLN A 58 24.48 7.24 -19.27
C GLN A 58 24.12 7.34 -17.78
N GLY A 59 24.78 8.23 -17.03
CA GLY A 59 24.48 8.44 -15.61
C GLY A 59 23.06 8.96 -15.38
N THR A 60 22.59 9.88 -16.22
CA THR A 60 21.21 10.37 -16.20
C THR A 60 20.21 9.25 -16.49
N PHE A 61 20.50 8.36 -17.45
CA PHE A 61 19.65 7.21 -17.73
C PHE A 61 19.60 6.20 -16.58
N GLN A 62 20.72 5.94 -15.92
CA GLN A 62 20.77 5.08 -14.74
C GLN A 62 19.98 5.67 -13.56
N HIS A 63 20.07 6.98 -13.32
CA HIS A 63 19.23 7.63 -12.31
C HIS A 63 17.74 7.55 -12.66
N GLY A 64 17.37 7.71 -13.93
CA GLY A 64 15.98 7.52 -14.39
C GLY A 64 15.45 6.11 -14.06
N GLN A 65 16.23 5.07 -14.35
CA GLN A 65 15.90 3.69 -13.97
C GLN A 65 15.77 3.49 -12.46
N GLY A 66 16.68 4.10 -11.68
CA GLY A 66 16.60 4.05 -10.22
C GLY A 66 15.33 4.72 -9.68
N LEU A 67 14.95 5.87 -10.23
CA LEU A 67 13.70 6.54 -9.86
C LEU A 67 12.48 5.71 -10.23
N HIS A 68 12.46 5.09 -11.42
CA HIS A 68 11.39 4.20 -11.84
C HIS A 68 11.19 3.04 -10.86
N LEU A 69 12.26 2.38 -10.44
CA LEU A 69 12.21 1.31 -9.44
C LEU A 69 11.63 1.79 -8.10
N VAL A 70 12.12 2.92 -7.58
CA VAL A 70 11.64 3.47 -6.31
C VAL A 70 10.17 3.88 -6.38
N CYS A 71 9.73 4.46 -7.49
CA CYS A 71 8.32 4.80 -7.71
C CYS A 71 7.43 3.54 -7.69
N HIS A 72 7.86 2.46 -8.32
CA HIS A 72 7.17 1.17 -8.28
C HIS A 72 7.17 0.54 -6.88
N ASP A 73 8.31 0.57 -6.17
CA ASP A 73 8.38 0.04 -4.81
C ASP A 73 7.44 0.80 -3.86
N ILE A 74 7.32 2.12 -4.01
CA ILE A 74 6.35 2.93 -3.26
C ILE A 74 4.92 2.54 -3.63
N ASN A 75 4.64 2.37 -4.92
CA ASN A 75 3.32 1.95 -5.39
C ASN A 75 2.91 0.61 -4.77
N ASP A 76 3.78 -0.40 -4.85
CA ASP A 76 3.52 -1.74 -4.35
C ASP A 76 3.42 -1.74 -2.82
N GLY A 77 4.28 -0.99 -2.14
CA GLY A 77 4.25 -0.84 -0.68
C GLY A 77 2.96 -0.18 -0.17
N LEU A 78 2.49 0.87 -0.83
CA LEU A 78 1.23 1.54 -0.46
C LEU A 78 0.02 0.64 -0.71
N HIS A 79 -0.04 -0.08 -1.83
CA HIS A 79 -1.09 -1.07 -2.07
C HIS A 79 -1.08 -2.16 -0.98
N GLY A 80 0.09 -2.72 -0.66
CA GLY A 80 0.22 -3.74 0.37
C GLY A 80 -0.21 -3.25 1.76
N VAL A 81 0.07 -1.98 2.11
CA VAL A 81 -0.43 -1.37 3.35
C VAL A 81 -1.96 -1.33 3.34
N VAL A 82 -2.58 -0.83 2.27
CA VAL A 82 -4.04 -0.76 2.16
C VAL A 82 -4.67 -2.14 2.30
N ASP A 83 -4.17 -3.12 1.57
CA ASP A 83 -4.71 -4.48 1.57
C ASP A 83 -4.58 -5.13 2.96
N THR A 84 -3.48 -4.88 3.67
CA THR A 84 -3.29 -5.34 5.05
C THR A 84 -4.30 -4.70 6.01
N PHE A 85 -4.59 -3.42 5.83
CA PHE A 85 -5.57 -2.71 6.66
C PHE A 85 -6.99 -3.22 6.42
N GLU A 86 -7.41 -3.39 5.18
CA GLU A 86 -8.73 -3.95 4.84
C GLU A 86 -8.88 -5.37 5.38
N GLN A 87 -7.86 -6.23 5.21
CA GLN A 87 -7.89 -7.59 5.75
C GLN A 87 -7.98 -7.60 7.29
N THR A 88 -7.32 -6.66 7.96
CA THR A 88 -7.37 -6.52 9.42
C THR A 88 -8.76 -6.05 9.86
N ASP A 89 -9.37 -5.11 9.13
CA ASP A 89 -10.71 -4.60 9.42
C ASP A 89 -11.77 -5.69 9.24
N ASP A 90 -11.71 -6.46 8.15
CA ASP A 90 -12.57 -7.62 7.90
C ASP A 90 -12.44 -8.67 9.02
N SER A 91 -11.20 -9.02 9.41
CA SER A 91 -10.97 -9.96 10.50
C SER A 91 -11.50 -9.45 11.84
N ASN A 92 -11.45 -8.14 12.09
CA ASN A 92 -12.00 -7.53 13.30
C ASN A 92 -13.53 -7.55 13.27
N ALA A 93 -14.15 -7.27 12.11
CA ALA A 93 -15.59 -7.33 11.92
C ALA A 93 -16.14 -8.74 12.17
N ASP A 94 -15.49 -9.78 11.62
CA ASP A 94 -15.84 -11.18 11.87
C ASP A 94 -15.71 -11.56 13.35
N GLY A 95 -14.68 -11.05 14.02
CA GLY A 95 -14.47 -11.27 15.46
C GLY A 95 -15.57 -10.63 16.31
N LEU A 96 -15.98 -9.41 15.96
CA LEU A 96 -17.07 -8.70 16.62
C LEU A 96 -18.41 -9.42 16.40
N ASP A 97 -18.71 -9.81 15.16
CA ASP A 97 -19.94 -10.54 14.82
C ASP A 97 -20.05 -11.84 15.64
N ARG A 98 -18.97 -12.64 15.67
CA ARG A 98 -18.91 -13.86 16.48
C ARG A 98 -19.12 -13.60 17.97
N SER A 99 -18.51 -12.53 18.51
CA SER A 99 -18.66 -12.15 19.92
C SER A 99 -20.11 -11.76 20.24
N VAL A 100 -20.73 -10.95 19.39
CA VAL A 100 -22.13 -10.52 19.55
C VAL A 100 -23.07 -11.72 19.47
N PHE A 101 -22.88 -12.61 18.48
CA PHE A 101 -23.65 -13.84 18.38
C PHE A 101 -23.51 -14.73 19.62
N HIS A 102 -22.29 -14.88 20.14
CA HIS A 102 -22.05 -15.65 21.36
C HIS A 102 -22.76 -15.04 22.57
N GLU A 103 -22.67 -13.72 22.77
CA GLU A 103 -23.30 -13.02 23.89
C GLU A 103 -24.83 -13.08 23.84
N VAL A 104 -25.42 -12.89 22.65
CA VAL A 104 -26.87 -13.04 22.44
C VAL A 104 -27.33 -14.46 22.77
N ASN A 105 -26.59 -15.47 22.30
CA ASN A 105 -26.91 -16.88 22.59
C ASN A 105 -26.77 -17.21 24.07
N ALA A 106 -25.70 -16.75 24.73
CA ALA A 106 -25.50 -16.94 26.17
C ALA A 106 -26.62 -16.29 27.00
N THR A 107 -27.07 -15.10 26.58
CA THR A 107 -28.18 -14.38 27.23
C THR A 107 -29.50 -15.14 27.07
N ARG A 108 -29.78 -15.65 25.87
CA ARG A 108 -30.96 -16.49 25.61
C ARG A 108 -30.94 -17.76 26.46
N LEU A 109 -29.80 -18.43 26.56
CA LEU A 109 -29.67 -19.66 27.36
C LEU A 109 -29.98 -19.41 28.84
N LYS A 110 -29.42 -18.33 29.41
CA LYS A 110 -29.71 -17.92 30.80
C LYS A 110 -31.19 -17.64 31.01
N SER A 111 -31.83 -16.87 30.12
CA SER A 111 -33.26 -16.57 30.24
C SER A 111 -34.15 -17.83 30.21
N TRP A 112 -33.75 -18.84 29.43
CA TRP A 112 -34.46 -20.12 29.37
C TRP A 112 -34.27 -20.93 30.65
N GLN A 113 -33.05 -20.97 31.20
CA GLN A 113 -32.75 -21.63 32.47
C GLN A 113 -33.53 -21.00 33.64
N ASP A 114 -33.51 -19.68 33.74
CA ASP A 114 -34.25 -18.93 34.78
C ASP A 114 -35.77 -19.23 34.71
N THR A 115 -36.30 -19.39 33.48
CA THR A 115 -37.71 -19.74 33.26
C THR A 115 -38.03 -21.18 33.68
N GLN A 116 -37.12 -22.13 33.44
CA GLN A 116 -37.29 -23.52 33.87
C GLN A 116 -37.22 -23.66 35.38
N GLU A 117 -36.22 -23.06 36.02
CA GLU A 117 -36.08 -23.10 37.49
C GLU A 117 -37.32 -22.49 38.16
N SER A 118 -37.84 -21.38 37.63
CA SER A 118 -39.08 -20.76 38.13
C SER A 118 -40.31 -21.67 37.96
N ALA A 119 -40.38 -22.47 36.89
CA ALA A 119 -41.48 -23.38 36.63
C ALA A 119 -41.43 -24.64 37.52
N ASP A 120 -40.23 -25.14 37.82
CA ASP A 120 -40.03 -26.30 38.69
C ASP A 120 -40.28 -25.95 40.16
N VAL A 121 -39.79 -24.80 40.65
CA VAL A 121 -40.07 -24.31 42.02
C VAL A 121 -41.58 -24.15 42.28
N ASN A 122 -42.35 -23.77 41.26
CA ASN A 122 -43.79 -23.57 41.37
C ASN A 122 -44.61 -24.87 41.23
N ARG A 123 -43.98 -25.99 40.87
CA ARG A 123 -44.59 -27.32 40.79
C ARG A 123 -44.47 -28.12 42.08
N ASP A 124 -43.47 -27.80 42.90
CA ASP A 124 -43.20 -28.46 44.19
C ASP A 124 -43.81 -27.73 45.40
N ALA A 125 -44.58 -26.65 45.17
CA ALA A 125 -45.33 -25.88 46.16
C ALA A 125 -46.83 -26.20 46.13
#